data_AF-A0A1C5NLA3-F1
#
_entry.id   AF-A0A1C5NLA3-F1
#
_cell.length_a   1.000
_cell.length_b   1.000
_cell.length_c   1.000
_cell.angle_alpha   90.00
_cell.angle_beta   90.00
_cell.angle_gamma   90.00
#
_symmetry.space_group_name_H-M   'P 1'
#
loop_
_entity.id
_entity.type
_entity.pdbx_description
1 polymer ?
#
loop_
_entity_poly.entity_id
_entity_poly.type
_entity_poly.pdbx_seq_one_letter_code
_entity_poly.pdbx_strand_id
1 'polypeptide(L)'
;MKTRRILAIICYTIGFCAYGAAGYVCWLSWSGTISDKQGFLTFLPIWIVSYWFNTFFSQLVCRVKKDGSRQWAIKKRARHVLSDISTVLSVVLLCFWIYVYVSQYTELLNFK
;
A
#
# COMPACT_ATOMS: atom_id res chain seq x y z
N MET A 1 -1.02 2.56 26.62
CA MET A 1 -0.21 1.58 25.84
C MET A 1 -1.09 0.59 25.06
N LYS A 2 -2.07 -0.08 25.69
CA LYS A 2 -3.00 -1.02 25.02
C LYS A 2 -3.75 -0.39 23.83
N THR A 3 -4.39 0.77 24.01
CA THR A 3 -5.18 1.45 22.97
C THR A 3 -4.38 1.80 21.71
N ARG A 4 -3.14 2.30 21.88
CA ARG A 4 -2.26 2.63 20.74
C ARG A 4 -1.76 1.39 19.99
N ARG A 5 -1.57 0.28 20.69
CA ARG A 5 -1.16 -0.99 20.07
C ARG A 5 -2.31 -1.62 19.27
N ILE A 6 -3.54 -1.53 19.78
CA ILE A 6 -4.76 -1.95 19.07
C ILE A 6 -4.94 -1.10 17.82
N LEU A 7 -4.85 0.22 17.96
CA LEU A 7 -4.98 1.14 16.82
C LEU A 7 -3.93 0.84 15.74
N ALA A 8 -2.67 0.62 16.12
CA ALA A 8 -1.62 0.23 15.19
C ALA A 8 -1.93 -1.08 14.44
N ILE A 9 -2.45 -2.10 15.13
CA ILE A 9 -2.83 -3.38 14.51
C ILE A 9 -3.95 -3.15 13.49
N ILE A 10 -5.02 -2.46 13.87
CA ILE A 10 -6.15 -2.15 12.98
C ILE A 10 -5.66 -1.40 11.73
N CYS A 11 -4.79 -0.40 11.93
CA CYS A 11 -4.22 0.40 10.86
C CYS A 11 -3.36 -0.43 9.88
N TYR A 12 -2.51 -1.31 10.40
CA TYR A 12 -1.74 -2.22 9.55
C TYR A 12 -2.64 -3.20 8.80
N THR A 13 -3.67 -3.75 9.46
CA THR A 13 -4.65 -4.63 8.82
C THR A 13 -5.37 -3.90 7.67
N ILE A 14 -5.86 -2.68 7.89
CA ILE A 14 -6.51 -1.88 6.84
C ILE A 14 -5.55 -1.60 5.69
N GLY A 15 -4.28 -1.26 5.97
CA GLY A 15 -3.27 -1.06 4.95
C GLY A 15 -3.00 -2.31 4.10
N PHE A 16 -2.91 -3.48 4.74
CA PHE A 16 -2.78 -4.75 4.03
C PHE A 16 -4.01 -5.08 3.18
N CYS A 17 -5.23 -4.85 3.70
CA CYS A 17 -6.45 -5.00 2.92
C CYS A 17 -6.49 -4.07 1.70
N ALA A 18 -6.01 -2.83 1.85
CA ALA A 18 -5.95 -1.87 0.76
C ALA A 18 -4.95 -2.28 -0.34
N TYR A 19 -3.80 -2.87 0.03
CA TYR A 19 -2.91 -3.49 -0.97
C TYR A 19 -3.55 -4.68 -1.68
N GLY A 20 -4.33 -5.50 -0.97
CA GLY A 20 -5.11 -6.57 -1.59
C GLY A 20 -6.15 -6.04 -2.58
N ALA A 21 -6.86 -4.97 -2.22
CA ALA A 21 -7.81 -4.30 -3.10
C ALA A 21 -7.12 -3.70 -4.34
N ALA A 22 -5.94 -3.08 -4.17
CA ALA A 22 -5.15 -2.58 -5.29
C ALA A 22 -4.75 -3.70 -6.25
N GLY A 23 -4.26 -4.84 -5.73
CA GLY A 23 -3.94 -6.02 -6.54
C GLY A 23 -5.16 -6.59 -7.27
N TYR A 24 -6.33 -6.60 -6.62
CA TYR A 24 -7.57 -7.01 -7.25
C TYR A 24 -8.00 -6.09 -8.40
N VAL A 25 -7.82 -4.77 -8.25
CA VAL A 25 -8.05 -3.81 -9.34
C VAL A 25 -7.07 -4.04 -10.49
N CYS A 26 -5.79 -4.33 -10.21
CA CYS A 26 -4.83 -4.72 -11.24
C CYS A 26 -5.29 -5.95 -12.02
N TRP A 27 -5.78 -6.97 -11.32
CA TRP A 27 -6.30 -8.20 -11.93
C TRP A 27 -7.54 -7.96 -12.80
N LEU A 28 -8.48 -7.13 -12.34
CA LEU A 28 -9.66 -6.75 -13.11
C LEU A 28 -9.29 -5.98 -14.38
N SER A 29 -8.27 -5.11 -14.30
CA SER A 29 -7.75 -4.38 -15.47
C SER A 29 -7.12 -5.35 -16.47
N TRP A 30 -6.28 -6.28 -16.00
CA TRP A 30 -5.66 -7.31 -16.83
C TRP A 30 -6.69 -8.22 -17.52
N SER A 31 -7.76 -8.57 -16.81
CA SER A 31 -8.84 -9.41 -17.34
C SER A 31 -9.77 -8.65 -18.30
N GLY A 32 -9.49 -7.38 -18.59
CA GLY A 32 -10.31 -6.52 -19.46
C GLY A 32 -11.70 -6.21 -18.93
N THR A 33 -11.96 -6.47 -17.64
CA THR A 33 -13.29 -6.28 -17.02
C THR A 33 -13.56 -4.81 -16.70
N ILE A 34 -12.52 -4.02 -16.49
CA ILE A 34 -12.60 -2.58 -16.24
C ILE A 34 -11.75 -1.83 -17.26
N SER A 35 -12.18 -0.63 -17.65
CA SER A 35 -11.38 0.24 -18.51
C SER A 35 -10.12 0.73 -17.79
N ASP A 36 -9.01 0.81 -18.50
CA ASP A 36 -7.69 1.23 -17.97
C ASP A 36 -7.75 2.56 -17.23
N LYS A 37 -8.57 3.49 -17.72
CA LYS A 37 -8.79 4.81 -17.09
C LYS A 37 -9.46 4.67 -15.73
N GLN A 38 -10.46 3.79 -15.63
CA GLN A 38 -11.18 3.51 -14.39
C GLN A 38 -10.28 2.73 -13.43
N GLY A 39 -9.56 1.72 -13.93
CA GLY A 39 -8.58 0.98 -13.14
C GLY A 39 -7.50 1.89 -12.56
N PHE A 40 -6.96 2.83 -13.35
CA PHE A 40 -5.99 3.82 -12.89
C PHE A 40 -6.57 4.76 -11.83
N LEU A 41 -7.77 5.29 -12.08
CA LEU A 41 -8.48 6.17 -11.14
C LEU A 41 -8.80 5.48 -9.81
N THR A 42 -8.88 4.15 -9.79
CA THR A 42 -9.17 3.39 -8.57
C THR A 42 -7.87 2.92 -7.89
N PHE A 43 -6.90 2.44 -8.67
CA PHE A 43 -5.61 1.96 -8.19
C PHE A 43 -4.77 3.06 -7.54
N LEU A 44 -4.60 4.20 -8.23
CA LEU A 44 -3.71 5.27 -7.80
C LEU A 44 -4.07 5.84 -6.41
N PRO A 45 -5.33 6.23 -6.12
CA PRO A 45 -5.67 6.71 -4.78
C PRO A 45 -5.58 5.62 -3.71
N ILE A 46 -5.96 4.37 -4.01
CA ILE A 46 -5.80 3.26 -3.05
C ILE A 46 -4.32 3.04 -2.72
N TRP A 47 -3.45 3.06 -3.72
CA TRP A 47 -2.02 2.89 -3.57
C TRP A 47 -1.38 4.03 -2.78
N ILE A 48 -1.68 5.28 -3.13
CA ILE A 48 -1.21 6.48 -2.39
C ILE A 48 -1.64 6.38 -0.93
N VAL A 49 -2.93 6.18 -0.68
CA VAL A 49 -3.47 6.15 0.68
C VAL A 49 -2.83 5.02 1.51
N SER A 50 -2.61 3.85 0.92
CA SER A 50 -1.94 2.72 1.59
C SER A 50 -0.50 3.04 1.97
N TYR A 51 0.25 3.66 1.06
CA TYR A 51 1.64 4.06 1.29
C TYR A 51 1.76 5.14 2.38
N TRP A 52 0.91 6.16 2.30
CA TRP A 52 0.88 7.26 3.28
C TRP A 52 0.45 6.79 4.66
N PHE A 53 -0.54 5.90 4.73
CA PHE A 53 -0.95 5.31 6.01
C PHE A 53 0.19 4.54 6.67
N ASN A 54 0.96 3.74 5.94
CA ASN A 54 2.10 3.02 6.50
C ASN A 54 3.13 3.98 7.14
N THR A 55 3.44 5.08 6.45
CA THR A 55 4.39 6.10 6.92
C THR A 55 3.85 6.86 8.14
N PHE A 56 2.60 7.31 8.09
CA PHE A 56 1.95 8.06 9.15
C PHE A 56 1.76 7.23 10.43
N PHE A 57 1.32 5.97 10.31
CA PHE A 57 1.16 5.09 11.46
C PHE A 57 2.51 4.68 12.07
N SER A 58 3.56 4.54 11.26
CA SER A 58 4.92 4.37 11.78
C SER A 58 5.35 5.57 12.65
N GLN A 59 4.87 6.79 12.38
CA GLN A 59 5.14 7.93 13.25
C GLN A 59 4.23 7.96 14.49
N LEU A 60 2.93 7.68 14.37
CA LEU A 60 1.97 7.70 15.49
C LEU A 60 2.28 6.68 16.59
N VAL A 61 2.85 5.53 16.23
CA VAL A 61 3.21 4.47 17.17
C VAL A 61 4.58 4.74 17.82
N CYS A 62 5.25 5.85 17.47
CA CYS A 62 6.42 6.39 18.14
C CYS A 62 5.98 7.44 19.18
N ARG A 63 6.44 7.32 20.42
CA ARG A 63 6.27 8.38 21.43
C ARG A 63 7.64 8.93 21.77
N VAL A 64 7.86 10.22 21.54
CA VAL A 64 9.02 10.92 22.09
C VAL A 64 8.70 11.19 23.57
N LYS A 65 9.48 10.62 24.50
CA LYS A 65 9.37 10.94 25.93
C LYS A 65 9.88 12.38 26.16
N LYS A 66 9.50 12.98 27.29
CA LYS A 66 10.05 14.28 27.75
C LYS A 66 11.58 14.27 27.84
N ASP A 67 12.16 13.09 28.02
CA ASP A 67 13.59 12.81 28.13
C ASP A 67 14.28 12.61 26.77
N GLY A 68 13.62 12.97 25.65
CA GLY A 68 14.11 12.76 24.28
C GLY A 68 14.10 11.29 23.79
N SER A 69 14.00 10.31 24.69
CA SER A 69 14.00 8.89 24.34
C SER A 69 12.71 8.46 23.62
N ARG A 70 12.86 7.70 22.52
CA ARG A 70 11.73 7.19 21.71
C ARG A 70 11.19 5.88 22.31
N GLN A 71 9.95 5.91 22.78
CA GLN A 71 9.21 4.74 23.24
C GLN A 71 8.23 4.26 22.16
N TRP A 72 8.42 3.03 21.71
CA TRP A 72 7.63 2.43 20.65
C TRP A 72 6.55 1.52 21.23
N ALA A 73 5.29 1.62 20.74
CA ALA A 73 4.20 0.76 21.23
C ALA A 73 4.21 -0.67 20.64
N ILE A 74 5.03 -0.92 19.61
CA ILE A 74 5.28 -2.23 18.97
C ILE A 74 6.80 -2.47 18.96
N LYS A 75 7.24 -3.74 19.07
CA LYS A 75 8.66 -4.12 18.94
C LYS A 75 9.25 -3.50 17.67
N LYS A 76 10.39 -2.80 17.80
CA LYS A 76 11.07 -2.09 16.71
C LYS A 76 11.29 -2.97 15.47
N ARG A 77 11.66 -4.24 15.68
CA ARG A 77 11.88 -5.23 14.62
C ARG A 77 10.63 -5.57 13.82
N ALA A 78 9.51 -5.83 14.50
CA ALA A 78 8.24 -6.17 13.84
C ALA A 78 7.70 -5.01 13.00
N ARG A 79 7.90 -3.77 13.46
CA ARG A 79 7.54 -2.57 12.70
C ARG A 79 8.39 -2.41 11.44
N HIS A 80 9.71 -2.56 11.55
CA HIS A 80 10.59 -2.48 10.39
C HIS A 80 10.19 -3.52 9.35
N VAL A 81 9.99 -4.78 9.77
CA VAL A 81 9.54 -5.85 8.86
C VAL A 81 8.21 -5.51 8.20
N LEU A 82 7.19 -5.05 8.94
CA LEU A 82 5.91 -4.65 8.34
C LEU A 82 6.06 -3.47 7.37
N SER A 83 6.88 -2.49 7.73
CA SER A 83 7.11 -1.30 6.89
C SER A 83 7.84 -1.69 5.61
N ASP A 84 8.90 -2.49 5.71
CA ASP A 84 9.70 -2.93 4.57
C ASP A 84 8.86 -3.81 3.64
N ILE A 85 8.08 -4.76 4.17
CA ILE A 85 7.14 -5.57 3.38
C ILE A 85 6.12 -4.68 2.66
N SER A 86 5.55 -3.71 3.35
CA SER A 86 4.57 -2.78 2.78
C SER A 86 5.18 -1.95 1.65
N THR A 87 6.41 -1.46 1.82
CA THR A 87 7.14 -0.73 0.77
C THR A 87 7.44 -1.61 -0.43
N VAL A 88 7.92 -2.85 -0.22
CA VAL A 88 8.17 -3.80 -1.31
C VAL A 88 6.87 -4.11 -2.05
N LEU A 89 5.78 -4.38 -1.33
CA LEU A 89 4.48 -4.67 -1.91
C LEU A 89 3.94 -3.49 -2.74
N SER A 90 4.12 -2.27 -2.23
CA SER A 90 3.77 -1.03 -2.94
C SER A 90 4.54 -0.89 -4.27
N VAL A 91 5.85 -1.17 -4.27
CA VAL A 91 6.68 -1.12 -5.49
C VAL A 91 6.26 -2.21 -6.48
N VAL A 92 6.08 -3.45 -6.02
CA VAL A 92 5.67 -4.59 -6.87
C VAL A 92 4.31 -4.32 -7.52
N LEU A 93 3.34 -3.81 -6.77
CA LEU A 93 2.03 -3.45 -7.30
C LEU A 93 2.11 -2.36 -8.37
N LEU A 94 2.96 -1.36 -8.16
CA LEU A 94 3.17 -0.28 -9.12
C LEU A 94 3.86 -0.78 -10.40
N CYS A 95 4.89 -1.62 -10.28
CA CYS A 95 5.52 -2.27 -11.43
C CYS A 95 4.54 -3.14 -12.21
N PHE A 96 3.71 -3.92 -11.50
CA PHE A 96 2.68 -4.75 -12.12
C PHE A 96 1.65 -3.91 -12.86
N TRP A 97 1.19 -2.80 -12.25
CA TRP A 97 0.27 -1.87 -12.89
C TRP A 97 0.86 -1.25 -14.18
N ILE A 98 2.12 -0.81 -14.15
CA ILE A 98 2.82 -0.30 -15.33
C ILE A 98 2.89 -1.37 -16.43
N TYR A 99 3.20 -2.61 -16.06
CA TYR A 99 3.25 -3.72 -17.00
C TYR A 99 1.89 -3.97 -17.67
N VAL A 100 0.80 -4.03 -16.90
CA VAL A 100 -0.57 -4.16 -17.43
C VAL A 100 -0.89 -3.03 -18.39
N TYR A 101 -0.62 -1.79 -17.97
CA TYR A 101 -0.84 -0.60 -18.77
C TYR A 101 -0.07 -0.65 -20.10
N VAL A 102 1.24 -0.93 -20.07
CA VAL A 102 2.05 -1.03 -21.30
C VAL A 102 1.58 -2.17 -22.20
N SER A 103 1.21 -3.33 -21.64
CA SER A 103 0.69 -4.47 -22.41
C SER A 103 -0.56 -4.09 -23.19
N GLN A 104 -1.53 -3.46 -22.55
CA GLN A 104 -2.78 -3.04 -23.18
C GLN A 104 -2.58 -1.96 -24.25
N TYR A 105 -1.67 -1.00 -24.01
CA TYR A 105 -1.30 -0.01 -25.02
C TYR A 105 -0.61 -0.63 -26.24
N THR A 106 0.22 -1.66 -26.02
CA THR A 106 0.94 -2.35 -27.09
C THR A 106 -0.01 -3.19 -27.95
N GLU A 107 -1.02 -3.81 -27.35
CA GLU A 107 -2.10 -4.48 -28.11
C GLU A 107 -2.88 -3.48 -28.95
N LEU A 108 -3.27 -2.33 -28.40
CA LEU A 108 -3.97 -1.27 -29.14
C LEU A 108 -3.15 -0.72 -30.33
N LEU A 109 -1.82 -0.69 -30.22
CA LEU A 109 -0.92 -0.23 -31.28
C LEU A 109 -0.65 -1.30 -32.35
N ASN A 110 -0.63 -2.60 -32.00
CA ASN A 110 -0.42 -3.70 -32.95
C ASN A 110 -1.67 -4.01 -33.79
N PHE A 111 -2.84 -3.51 -33.42
CA PHE A 111 -4.09 -3.63 -34.20
C PHE A 111 -4.34 -2.46 -35.16
N LYS A 112 -3.33 -1.62 -35.45
CA LYS A 112 -3.41 -0.51 -36.40
C LYS A 112 -2.41 -0.67 -37.53
#